data_AF-A0A1H2ARK0-F1
#
_entry.id   AF-A0A1H2ARK0-F1
#
_cell.length_a   1.000
_cell.length_b   1.000
_cell.length_c   1.000
_cell.angle_alpha   90.00
_cell.angle_beta   90.00
_cell.angle_gamma   90.00
#
_symmetry.space_group_name_H-M   'P 1'
#
loop_
_entity.id
_entity.type
_entity.pdbx_description
1 polymer ?
#
loop_
_entity_poly.entity_id
_entity_poly.type
_entity_poly.pdbx_seq_one_letter_code
_entity_poly.pdbx_strand_id
1 'polypeptide(L)'
;MAKSPAIDSISWGRMEVEGLAPGKDFKLWPGGGRPWDWREAGTQHEPGILPGDVQELLDNGATTVVLSRGMELRLGVDPATRELLRAHGVTVHEAETTEAVRIYNELAVGEAVGGLFHSTC
;
A
#
# COMPACT_ATOMS: atom_id res chain seq x y z
N MET A 1 -7.04 -5.37 -18.18
CA MET A 1 -6.98 -4.83 -16.80
C MET A 1 -6.10 -3.61 -16.82
N ALA A 2 -6.42 -2.59 -16.02
CA ALA A 2 -5.55 -1.42 -15.91
C ALA A 2 -4.25 -1.82 -15.19
N LYS A 3 -3.12 -1.21 -15.56
CA LYS A 3 -1.82 -1.50 -14.96
C LYS A 3 -1.67 -0.76 -13.64
N SER A 4 -1.08 -1.38 -12.62
CA SER A 4 -0.70 -0.67 -11.39
C SER A 4 0.46 0.29 -11.67
N PRO A 5 0.44 1.53 -11.15
CA PRO A 5 1.48 2.53 -11.43
C PRO A 5 2.80 2.12 -10.79
N ALA A 6 3.94 2.36 -11.45
CA ALA A 6 5.25 2.12 -10.86
C ALA A 6 5.61 3.16 -9.80
N ILE A 7 6.33 2.75 -8.76
CA ILE A 7 6.95 3.68 -7.79
C ILE A 7 8.35 3.99 -8.30
N ASP A 8 8.58 5.23 -8.73
CA ASP A 8 9.85 5.68 -9.32
C ASP A 8 10.92 5.89 -8.26
N SER A 9 10.54 6.47 -7.11
CA SER A 9 11.46 6.68 -6.00
C SER A 9 10.78 6.74 -4.63
N ILE A 10 11.54 6.37 -3.60
CA ILE A 10 11.14 6.42 -2.19
C ILE A 10 12.30 6.98 -1.35
N SER A 11 11.97 7.89 -0.46
CA SER A 11 12.87 8.45 0.56
C SER A 11 12.07 8.88 1.78
N TRP A 12 12.74 9.29 2.86
CA TRP A 12 12.06 9.66 4.10
C TRP A 12 11.05 10.80 3.88
N GLY A 13 9.76 10.49 4.05
CA GLY A 13 8.67 11.46 3.90
C GLY A 13 8.36 11.85 2.46
N ARG A 14 8.89 11.15 1.44
CA ARG A 14 8.67 11.49 0.03
C ARG A 14 8.67 10.25 -0.88
N MET A 15 7.66 10.22 -1.74
CA MET A 15 7.45 9.24 -2.79
C MET A 15 7.14 9.92 -4.13
N GLU A 16 7.64 9.31 -5.20
CA GLU A 16 7.31 9.65 -6.59
C GLU A 16 6.77 8.41 -7.27
N VAL A 17 5.60 8.56 -7.90
CA VAL A 17 4.83 7.46 -8.48
C VAL A 17 4.39 7.86 -9.88
N GLU A 18 4.51 6.94 -10.83
CA GLU A 18 4.17 7.14 -12.23
C GLU A 18 2.75 7.70 -12.38
N GLY A 19 2.63 8.87 -13.01
CA GLY A 19 1.35 9.50 -13.30
C GLY A 19 0.67 10.22 -12.11
N LEU A 20 1.32 10.29 -10.94
CA LEU A 20 0.82 11.01 -9.76
C LEU A 20 1.75 12.16 -9.37
N ALA A 21 1.20 13.18 -8.71
CA ALA A 21 2.03 14.23 -8.11
C ALA A 21 2.83 13.66 -6.92
N PRO A 22 4.06 14.15 -6.64
CA PRO A 22 4.84 13.70 -5.48
C PRO A 22 4.08 13.87 -4.16
N GLY A 23 4.28 12.94 -3.24
CA GLY A 23 3.56 12.92 -1.96
C GLY A 23 4.34 12.23 -0.85
N LYS A 24 3.79 12.22 0.36
CA LYS A 24 4.41 11.58 1.51
C LYS A 24 4.13 10.08 1.52
N ASP A 25 2.88 9.70 1.68
CA ASP A 25 2.41 8.32 1.79
C ASP A 25 1.36 8.08 0.70
N PHE A 26 1.24 6.85 0.19
CA PHE A 26 0.35 6.54 -0.95
C PHE A 26 -0.48 5.27 -0.75
N LYS A 27 -1.70 5.31 -1.28
CA LYS A 27 -2.51 4.15 -1.65
C LYS A 27 -2.43 3.96 -3.16
N LEU A 28 -2.02 2.79 -3.63
CA LEU A 28 -1.91 2.47 -5.05
C LEU A 28 -2.78 1.27 -5.41
N TRP A 29 -3.25 1.21 -6.66
CA TRP A 29 -4.08 0.12 -7.18
C TRP A 29 -4.00 0.05 -8.71
N PRO A 30 -4.56 -1.00 -9.35
CA PRO A 30 -4.61 -1.09 -10.81
C PRO A 30 -5.29 0.14 -11.42
N GLY A 31 -4.55 0.91 -12.23
CA GLY A 31 -5.05 2.10 -12.90
C GLY A 31 -4.83 3.42 -12.17
N GLY A 32 -4.22 3.44 -10.98
CA GLY A 32 -3.84 4.70 -10.33
C GLY A 32 -3.53 4.60 -8.84
N GLY A 33 -3.77 5.69 -8.14
CA GLY A 33 -3.53 5.80 -6.71
C GLY A 33 -3.71 7.23 -6.24
N ARG A 34 -3.57 7.43 -4.93
CA ARG A 34 -3.66 8.76 -4.29
C ARG A 34 -2.86 8.82 -2.99
N PRO A 35 -2.60 10.02 -2.46
CA PRO A 35 -2.01 10.16 -1.13
C PRO A 35 -2.82 9.43 -0.07
N TRP A 36 -2.14 8.76 0.84
CA TRP A 36 -2.75 8.06 1.97
C TRP A 36 -2.84 8.98 3.18
N ASP A 37 -4.07 9.34 3.55
CA ASP A 37 -4.36 10.08 4.77
C ASP A 37 -4.91 9.13 5.85
N TRP A 38 -4.13 8.94 6.91
CA TRP A 38 -4.46 8.07 8.05
C TRP A 38 -5.75 8.51 8.76
N ARG A 39 -6.14 9.78 8.67
CA ARG A 39 -7.35 10.31 9.32
C ARG A 39 -8.64 9.75 8.73
N GLU A 40 -8.60 9.26 7.48
CA GLU A 40 -9.78 8.71 6.81
C GLU A 40 -10.27 7.41 7.46
N ALA A 41 -9.34 6.52 7.84
CA ALA A 41 -9.66 5.27 8.51
C ALA A 41 -9.44 5.32 10.04
N GLY A 42 -8.71 6.32 10.54
CA GLY A 42 -8.30 6.41 11.93
C GLY A 42 -7.02 5.64 12.25
N THR A 43 -6.18 5.40 11.24
CA THR A 43 -4.91 4.68 11.34
C THR A 43 -3.97 5.37 12.33
N GLN A 44 -3.33 4.58 13.17
CA GLN A 44 -2.24 4.96 14.06
C GLN A 44 -1.17 3.87 13.96
N HIS A 45 -0.01 4.07 14.59
CA HIS A 45 1.03 3.02 14.62
C HIS A 45 0.52 1.69 15.20
N GLU A 46 -0.37 1.76 16.20
CA GLU A 46 -1.04 0.61 16.80
C GLU A 46 -2.56 0.87 16.86
N PRO A 47 -3.43 -0.05 16.40
CA PRO A 47 -3.11 -1.39 15.90
C PRO A 47 -2.46 -1.41 14.50
N GLY A 48 -2.41 -0.27 13.81
CA GLY A 48 -1.79 -0.13 12.51
C GLY A 48 -2.77 0.09 11.37
N ILE A 49 -2.45 -0.47 10.21
CA ILE A 49 -3.29 -0.44 9.00
C ILE A 49 -4.65 -1.07 9.27
N LEU A 50 -5.72 -0.32 9.01
CA LEU A 50 -7.11 -0.69 9.28
C LEU A 50 -7.84 -1.20 8.03
N PRO A 51 -8.96 -1.93 8.17
CA PRO A 51 -9.74 -2.42 7.03
C PRO A 51 -10.17 -1.32 6.06
N GLY A 52 -10.50 -0.13 6.58
CA GLY A 52 -10.84 1.04 5.77
C GLY A 52 -9.68 1.58 4.93
N ASP A 53 -8.43 1.27 5.28
CA ASP A 53 -7.28 1.68 4.48
C ASP A 53 -7.17 0.88 3.17
N VAL A 54 -7.50 -0.41 3.21
CA VAL A 54 -7.34 -1.35 2.09
C VAL A 54 -8.59 -1.51 1.22
N GLN A 55 -9.76 -1.05 1.67
CA GLN A 55 -11.02 -1.23 0.94
C GLN A 55 -10.95 -0.66 -0.48
N GLU A 56 -10.39 0.54 -0.64
CA GLU A 56 -10.28 1.19 -1.96
C GLU A 56 -9.38 0.41 -2.93
N LEU A 57 -8.39 -0.32 -2.42
CA LEU A 57 -7.51 -1.17 -3.24
C LEU A 57 -8.31 -2.36 -3.79
N LEU A 58 -9.15 -2.97 -2.94
CA LEU A 58 -10.03 -4.08 -3.31
C LEU A 58 -11.10 -3.64 -4.31
N ASP A 59 -11.72 -2.49 -4.06
CA ASP A 59 -12.77 -1.93 -4.94
C ASP A 59 -12.22 -1.61 -6.34
N ASN A 60 -10.92 -1.29 -6.45
CA ASN A 60 -10.23 -1.09 -7.72
C ASN A 60 -9.58 -2.37 -8.29
N GLY A 61 -9.94 -3.54 -7.75
CA GLY A 61 -9.61 -4.84 -8.33
C GLY A 61 -8.20 -5.37 -8.02
N ALA A 62 -7.57 -4.92 -6.94
CA ALA A 62 -6.31 -5.50 -6.49
C ALA A 62 -6.49 -6.98 -6.08
N THR A 63 -5.70 -7.87 -6.68
CA THR A 63 -5.65 -9.31 -6.34
C THR A 63 -4.43 -9.66 -5.48
N THR A 64 -3.44 -8.78 -5.46
CA THR A 64 -2.26 -8.85 -4.59
C THR A 64 -2.11 -7.50 -3.89
N VAL A 65 -1.85 -7.49 -2.58
CA VAL A 65 -1.71 -6.27 -1.77
C VAL A 65 -0.37 -6.25 -1.06
N VAL A 66 0.37 -5.15 -1.21
CA VAL A 66 1.62 -4.90 -0.50
C VAL A 66 1.41 -3.84 0.59
N LEU A 67 1.66 -4.21 1.84
CA LEU A 67 1.54 -3.35 3.01
C LEU A 67 2.93 -3.01 3.55
N SER A 68 3.37 -1.78 3.34
CA SER A 68 4.57 -1.30 4.02
C SER A 68 4.29 -1.00 5.49
N ARG A 69 5.27 -1.26 6.35
CA ARG A 69 5.19 -1.03 7.80
C ARG A 69 6.06 0.14 8.27
N GLY A 70 6.43 1.02 7.35
CA GLY A 70 7.40 2.09 7.59
C GLY A 70 8.84 1.63 7.43
N MET A 71 9.73 2.61 7.30
CA MET A 71 11.19 2.48 7.21
C MET A 71 11.80 1.76 8.41
N GLU A 72 11.10 1.81 9.55
CA GLU A 72 11.53 1.22 10.83
C GLU A 72 10.58 0.14 11.34
N LEU A 73 9.65 -0.36 10.51
CA LEU A 73 8.68 -1.41 10.86
C LEU A 73 7.77 -1.07 12.06
N ARG A 74 7.57 0.23 12.37
CA ARG A 74 6.80 0.68 13.54
C ARG A 74 5.30 0.68 13.31
N LEU A 75 4.86 0.74 12.07
CA LEU A 75 3.45 0.64 11.73
C LEU A 75 2.98 -0.83 11.81
N GLY A 76 1.96 -1.07 12.63
CA GLY A 76 1.31 -2.37 12.73
C GLY A 76 0.41 -2.69 11.53
N VAL A 77 -0.18 -3.87 11.55
CA VAL A 77 -1.29 -4.25 10.65
C VAL A 77 -2.36 -4.87 11.53
N ASP A 78 -3.55 -4.26 11.53
CA ASP A 78 -4.66 -4.76 12.34
C ASP A 78 -5.04 -6.19 11.90
N PRO A 79 -5.26 -7.12 12.84
CA PRO A 79 -5.70 -8.49 12.51
C PRO A 79 -6.96 -8.54 11.63
N ALA A 80 -7.91 -7.61 11.81
CA ALA A 80 -9.10 -7.51 10.99
C ALA A 80 -8.78 -7.15 9.53
N THR A 81 -7.74 -6.35 9.28
CA THR A 81 -7.26 -6.04 7.92
C THR A 81 -6.73 -7.30 7.24
N ARG A 82 -5.90 -8.09 7.94
CA ARG A 82 -5.40 -9.36 7.40
C ARG A 82 -6.53 -10.34 7.09
N GLU A 83 -7.53 -10.39 7.97
CA GLU A 83 -8.69 -11.27 7.77
C GLU A 83 -9.57 -10.81 6.60
N LEU A 84 -9.80 -9.50 6.46
CA LEU A 84 -10.51 -8.94 5.31
C LEU A 84 -9.83 -9.33 3.99
N LEU A 85 -8.51 -9.12 3.88
CA LEU A 85 -7.75 -9.44 2.68
C LEU A 85 -7.78 -10.96 2.38
N ARG A 86 -7.62 -11.79 3.42
CA ARG A 86 -7.73 -13.26 3.30
C ARG A 86 -9.10 -13.70 2.81
N ALA A 87 -10.18 -13.14 3.37
CA ALA A 87 -11.55 -13.45 2.98
C ALA A 87 -11.86 -13.09 1.52
N HIS A 88 -11.17 -12.08 0.97
CA HIS A 88 -11.24 -11.71 -0.44
C HIS A 88 -10.31 -12.54 -1.34
N GLY A 89 -9.56 -13.50 -0.79
CA GLY A 89 -8.62 -14.32 -1.56
C GLY A 89 -7.41 -13.55 -2.09
N VAL A 90 -7.08 -12.42 -1.47
CA VAL A 90 -5.96 -11.56 -1.88
C VAL A 90 -4.65 -12.07 -1.29
N THR A 91 -3.61 -12.13 -2.11
CA THR A 91 -2.24 -12.40 -1.66
C THR A 91 -1.69 -11.17 -0.96
N VAL A 92 -1.12 -11.32 0.24
CA VAL A 92 -0.63 -10.18 1.04
C VAL A 92 0.87 -10.29 1.27
N HIS A 93 1.58 -9.19 1.01
CA HIS A 93 2.99 -9.01 1.37
C HIS A 93 3.10 -7.90 2.40
N GLU A 94 3.78 -8.16 3.51
CA GLU A 94 4.09 -7.15 4.53
C GLU A 94 5.60 -7.00 4.65
N ALA A 95 6.10 -5.77 4.55
CA ALA A 95 7.54 -5.52 4.58
C ALA A 95 7.89 -4.12 5.11
N GLU A 96 9.17 -3.91 5.37
CA GLU A 96 9.75 -2.56 5.49
C GLU A 96 9.53 -1.80 4.16
N THR A 97 9.40 -0.48 4.20
CA THR A 97 8.97 0.33 3.05
C THR A 97 9.84 0.18 1.80
N THR A 98 11.17 0.17 1.90
CA THR A 98 12.02 0.01 0.71
C THR A 98 11.87 -1.38 0.08
N GLU A 99 11.75 -2.42 0.90
CA GLU A 99 11.48 -3.78 0.43
C GLU A 99 10.06 -3.92 -0.14
N ALA A 100 9.08 -3.28 0.49
CA ALA A 100 7.70 -3.23 0.01
C ALA A 100 7.62 -2.60 -1.38
N VAL A 101 8.34 -1.49 -1.62
CA VAL A 101 8.44 -0.85 -2.93
C VAL A 101 9.05 -1.79 -3.96
N ARG A 102 10.11 -2.52 -3.61
CA ARG A 102 10.74 -3.52 -4.50
C ARG A 102 9.74 -4.63 -4.89
N ILE A 103 9.10 -5.25 -3.90
CA ILE A 103 8.09 -6.30 -4.10
C ILE A 103 6.96 -5.79 -4.99
N TYR A 104 6.42 -4.61 -4.67
CA TYR A 104 5.32 -4.01 -5.42
C TYR A 104 5.68 -3.78 -6.89
N ASN A 105 6.83 -3.16 -7.17
CA ASN A 105 7.25 -2.87 -8.54
C ASN A 105 7.51 -4.14 -9.35
N GLU A 106 8.06 -5.19 -8.74
CA GLU A 106 8.25 -6.49 -9.40
C GLU A 106 6.91 -7.12 -9.82
N LEU A 107 5.92 -7.11 -8.91
CA LEU A 107 4.60 -7.69 -9.15
C LEU A 107 3.75 -6.83 -10.11
N ALA A 108 3.85 -5.51 -10.04
CA ALA A 108 3.07 -4.56 -10.85
C ALA A 108 3.33 -4.66 -12.37
N VAL A 109 4.39 -5.37 -12.78
CA VAL A 109 4.66 -5.66 -14.20
C VAL A 109 3.60 -6.58 -14.81
N GLY A 110 3.03 -7.51 -14.04
CA GLY A 110 2.14 -8.57 -14.55
C GLY A 110 0.87 -8.81 -13.74
N GLU A 111 0.76 -8.26 -12.53
CA GLU A 111 -0.35 -8.51 -11.62
C GLU A 111 -1.17 -7.24 -11.34
N ALA A 112 -2.42 -7.45 -10.91
CA ALA A 112 -3.28 -6.40 -10.39
C ALA A 112 -2.91 -6.11 -8.92
N VAL A 113 -1.87 -5.31 -8.72
CA VAL A 113 -1.30 -5.05 -7.39
C VAL A 113 -1.85 -3.76 -6.81
N GLY A 114 -2.32 -3.82 -5.57
CA GLY A 114 -2.55 -2.65 -4.72
C GLY A 114 -1.48 -2.53 -3.63
N GLY A 115 -1.37 -1.37 -3.01
CA GLY A 115 -0.48 -1.24 -1.86
C GLY A 115 -0.66 0.03 -1.04
N LEU A 116 -0.19 -0.05 0.20
CA LEU A 116 -0.15 1.05 1.16
C LEU A 116 1.30 1.33 1.54
N PHE A 117 1.77 2.54 1.25
CA PHE A 117 3.16 2.94 1.39
C PHE A 117 3.31 4.07 2.40
N HIS A 118 3.95 3.77 3.53
CA HIS A 118 4.32 4.72 4.57
C HIS A 118 5.81 5.02 4.48
N SER A 119 6.16 6.26 4.17
CA SER A 119 7.55 6.67 3.86
C SER A 119 8.37 7.11 5.06
N THR A 120 7.83 6.99 6.28
CA THR A 120 8.53 7.32 7.54
C THR A 120 8.52 6.11 8.47
N CYS A 121 8.53 6.27 9.80
CA CYS A 121 8.56 5.18 10.76
C CYS A 121 7.16 4.67 11.12
#